data_AF-A0A174GA07-F1
#
_entry.id   AF-A0A174GA07-F1
#
_cell.length_a   1.000
_cell.length_b   1.000
_cell.length_c   1.000
_cell.angle_alpha   90.00
_cell.angle_beta   90.00
_cell.angle_gamma   90.00
#
_symmetry.space_group_name_H-M   'P 1'
#
loop_
_entity.id
_entity.type
_entity.pdbx_description
1 polymer ?
#
loop_
_entity_poly.entity_id
_entity_poly.type
_entity_poly.pdbx_seq_one_letter_code
_entity_poly.pdbx_strand_id
1 'polypeptide(L)' 'MLYFLNDYSEGAHEKVLQHLIDTNMEQLPGYGTDHYCEEAKEKIKKACGCEDAEVFLLTGGTQTNQDCH' A
#
# COMPACT_ATOMS: atom_id res chain seq x y z
N MET A 1 12.54 -24.44 -12.16
CA MET A 1 11.95 -25.14 -11.00
C MET A 1 10.79 -24.27 -10.53
N LEU A 2 9.60 -24.84 -10.34
CA LEU A 2 8.45 -24.07 -9.83
C LEU A 2 8.52 -24.06 -8.29
N TYR A 3 8.41 -22.88 -7.68
CA TYR A 3 8.43 -22.69 -6.23
C TYR A 3 6.99 -22.42 -5.75
N PHE A 4 6.48 -23.26 -4.84
CA PHE A 4 5.09 -23.23 -4.35
C PHE A 4 5.00 -23.11 -2.81
N LEU A 5 5.92 -22.37 -2.18
CA LEU A 5 5.99 -22.30 -0.72
C LEU A 5 5.00 -21.27 -0.12
N ASN A 6 4.89 -20.11 -0.74
CA ASN A 6 4.01 -19.01 -0.35
C ASN A 6 3.92 -17.99 -1.50
N ASP A 7 3.07 -16.99 -1.34
CA ASP A 7 2.78 -15.90 -2.27
C ASP A 7 3.57 -14.60 -1.99
N TYR A 8 4.47 -14.62 -1.00
CA TYR A 8 5.31 -13.48 -0.58
C TYR A 8 6.82 -13.79 -0.62
N SER A 9 7.22 -14.81 -1.39
CA SER A 9 8.65 -15.15 -1.63
C SER A 9 9.27 -14.29 -2.72
N GLU A 10 8.44 -13.73 -3.58
CA GLU A 10 8.85 -12.77 -4.60
C GLU A 10 8.78 -11.34 -4.05
N GLY A 11 9.42 -10.40 -4.74
CA GLY A 11 9.34 -8.97 -4.41
C GLY A 11 7.98 -8.34 -4.78
N ALA A 12 8.02 -7.19 -5.43
CA ALA A 12 6.81 -6.51 -5.91
C ALA A 12 6.65 -6.66 -7.43
N HIS A 13 5.43 -6.42 -7.93
CA HIS A 13 5.16 -6.32 -9.37
C HIS A 13 6.02 -5.21 -10.00
N GLU A 14 6.55 -5.42 -11.22
CA GLU A 14 7.48 -4.51 -11.91
C GLU A 14 7.04 -3.05 -11.94
N LYS A 15 5.75 -2.79 -12.18
CA LYS A 15 5.15 -1.45 -12.17
C LYS A 15 5.28 -0.72 -10.82
N VAL A 16 5.17 -1.44 -9.70
CA VAL A 16 5.39 -0.87 -8.36
C VAL A 16 6.86 -0.49 -8.20
N LEU A 17 7.78 -1.37 -8.61
CA LEU A 17 9.21 -1.11 -8.55
C LEU A 17 9.61 0.09 -9.42
N GLN A 18 9.06 0.19 -10.63
CA GLN A 18 9.32 1.30 -11.53
C GLN A 18 8.83 2.63 -10.93
N HIS A 19 7.63 2.65 -10.35
CA HIS A 19 7.13 3.87 -9.69
C HIS A 19 8.03 4.30 -8.53
N LEU A 20 8.52 3.37 -7.72
CA LEU A 20 9.47 3.70 -6.65
C LEU A 20 10.76 4.33 -7.20
N ILE A 21 11.26 3.86 -8.35
CA ILE A 21 12.44 4.44 -9.01
C ILE A 21 12.10 5.86 -9.51
N ASP A 22 10.98 6.01 -10.21
CA ASP A 22 10.58 7.27 -10.84
C ASP A 22 10.37 8.39 -9.81
N THR A 23 9.87 8.05 -8.62
CA THR A 23 9.57 9.00 -7.55
C THR A 23 10.67 9.09 -6.48
N ASN A 24 11.78 8.35 -6.62
CA ASN A 24 12.78 8.20 -5.55
C ASN A 24 13.42 9.52 -5.09
N MET A 25 13.50 10.52 -5.97
CA MET A 25 14.11 11.82 -5.68
C MET A 25 13.08 12.90 -5.31
N GLU A 26 11.79 12.57 -5.32
CA GLU A 26 10.71 13.46 -4.92
C GLU A 26 10.70 13.61 -3.40
N GLN A 27 10.65 14.85 -2.90
CA GLN A 27 10.51 15.10 -1.46
C GLN A 27 9.04 15.15 -1.07
N LEU A 28 8.64 14.28 -0.15
CA LEU A 28 7.27 14.16 0.32
C LEU A 28 7.18 14.25 1.84
N PRO A 29 6.04 14.73 2.39
CA PRO A 29 5.81 14.67 3.82
C PRO A 29 5.67 13.21 4.29
N GLY A 30 6.15 12.94 5.52
CA GLY A 30 6.13 11.59 6.10
C GLY A 30 4.77 11.20 6.68
N TYR A 31 4.74 10.04 7.36
CA TYR A 31 3.61 9.55 8.14
C TYR A 31 2.28 9.41 7.36
N GLY A 32 2.36 9.10 6.06
CA GLY A 32 1.20 8.83 5.22
C GLY A 32 0.32 10.06 4.92
N THR A 33 0.93 11.25 4.94
CA THR A 33 0.28 12.55 4.67
C THR A 33 0.60 13.10 3.29
N ASP A 34 1.26 12.31 2.44
CA ASP A 34 1.55 12.65 1.06
C ASP A 34 0.39 12.32 0.10
N HIS A 35 0.49 12.82 -1.13
CA HIS A 35 -0.57 12.71 -2.11
C HIS A 35 -0.75 11.27 -2.64
N TYR A 36 0.29 10.42 -2.65
CA TYR A 36 0.13 9.02 -3.06
C TYR A 36 -0.70 8.26 -2.03
N CYS A 37 -0.49 8.52 -0.73
CA CYS A 37 -1.32 7.97 0.33
C CYS A 37 -2.78 8.43 0.22
N GLU A 38 -3.03 9.72 0.01
CA GLU A 38 -4.40 10.23 -0.15
C GLU A 38 -5.10 9.63 -1.38
N GLU A 39 -4.42 9.59 -2.53
CA GLU A 39 -4.97 8.95 -3.73
C GLU A 39 -5.25 7.46 -3.54
N ALA A 40 -4.39 6.74 -2.83
CA ALA A 40 -4.59 5.33 -2.54
C ALA A 40 -5.83 5.12 -1.66
N LYS A 41 -6.02 5.94 -0.62
CA LYS A 41 -7.20 5.90 0.26
C LYS A 41 -8.48 6.11 -0.55
N GLU A 42 -8.53 7.10 -1.43
CA GLU A 42 -9.70 7.37 -2.28
C GLU A 42 -9.99 6.23 -3.26
N LYS A 43 -8.96 5.66 -3.89
CA LYS A 43 -9.11 4.48 -4.77
C LYS A 43 -9.67 3.28 -4.00
N ILE A 44 -9.24 3.06 -2.76
CA ILE A 44 -9.74 1.99 -1.89
C ILE A 44 -11.20 2.22 -1.53
N LYS A 45 -11.57 3.41 -1.03
CA LYS A 45 -12.97 3.75 -0.68
C LYS A 45 -13.91 3.49 -1.85
N LYS A 46 -13.53 3.93 -3.05
CA LYS A 46 -14.28 3.70 -4.28
C LYS A 46 -14.37 2.23 -4.65
N ALA A 47 -13.27 1.48 -4.58
CA ALA A 47 -13.27 0.04 -4.88
C ALA A 47 -14.13 -0.77 -3.90
N CYS A 48 -14.20 -0.33 -2.64
CA CYS A 48 -15.04 -0.91 -1.60
C CYS A 48 -16.51 -0.47 -1.68
N GLY A 49 -16.84 0.55 -2.49
CA GLY A 49 -18.18 1.13 -2.53
C GLY A 49 -18.59 1.83 -1.23
N CYS A 50 -17.62 2.31 -0.45
CA CYS A 50 -17.84 2.95 0.85
C CYS A 50 -17.06 4.27 0.91
N GLU A 51 -17.68 5.35 0.41
CA GLU A 51 -17.05 6.67 0.28
C GLU A 51 -16.80 7.34 1.64
N ASP A 52 -17.60 7.01 2.65
CA ASP A 52 -17.48 7.55 4.01
C ASP A 52 -16.51 6.77 4.91
N ALA A 53 -15.86 5.71 4.40
CA ALA A 53 -14.92 4.91 5.18
C ALA A 53 -13.66 5.69 5.55
N GLU A 54 -13.12 5.43 6.73
CA GLU A 54 -11.75 5.79 7.08
C GLU A 54 -10.77 4.72 6.60
N VAL A 55 -9.65 5.13 6.02
CA VAL A 55 -8.63 4.22 5.48
C VAL A 55 -7.28 4.54 6.12
N PHE A 56 -6.74 3.55 6.83
CA PHE A 56 -5.41 3.59 7.45
C PHE A 56 -4.48 2.61 6.74
N LEU A 57 -3.27 3.05 6.41
CA LEU A 57 -2.28 2.23 5.69
C LEU A 57 -1.24 1.71 6.70
N LEU A 58 -1.11 0.38 6.80
CA LEU A 58 -0.16 -0.31 7.67
C LEU A 58 0.79 -1.19 6.84
N THR A 59 1.91 -1.60 7.44
CA THR A 59 2.99 -2.29 6.72
C THR A 59 2.84 -3.81 6.65
N GLY A 60 2.01 -4.42 7.50
CA GLY A 60 1.85 -5.88 7.51
C GLY A 60 0.56 -6.35 8.18
N GLY A 61 0.05 -7.50 7.71
CA GLY A 61 -1.26 -8.02 8.13
C GLY A 61 -1.35 -8.37 9.62
N THR A 62 -0.27 -8.89 10.23
CA THR A 62 -0.26 -9.17 11.68
C THR A 62 -0.46 -7.90 12.50
N GLN A 63 0.20 -6.80 12.10
CA GLN A 63 0.03 -5.50 12.76
C GLN A 63 -1.40 -5.00 12.59
N THR A 64 -1.95 -5.04 11.37
CA THR A 64 -3.34 -4.63 11.10
C THR A 64 -4.33 -5.34 12.01
N ASN A 65 -4.18 -6.65 12.21
CA ASN A 65 -5.07 -7.42 13.08
C ASN A 65 -4.95 -7.05 14.57
N GLN A 66 -3.78 -6.59 15.02
CA GLN A 66 -3.57 -6.16 16.40
C GLN A 66 -4.09 -4.73 16.63
N ASP A 67 -3.89 -3.83 15.66
CA ASP A 67 -4.26 -2.42 15.76
C ASP A 67 -5.77 -2.18 15.55
N CYS A 68 -6.48 -3.07 14.84
CA CYS A 68 -7.94 -2.97 14.61
C CYS A 68 -8.82 -3.34 15.84
N HIS A 69 -8.26 -3.29 17.06
CA HIS A 69 -8.99 -3.52 18.31
C HIS A 69 -9.66 -2.26 18.87
#